data_AF-A0A1B6HCG9-F1
#
_entry.id   AF-A0A1B6HCG9-F1
#
_cell.length_a   1.000
_cell.length_b   1.000
_cell.length_c   1.000
_cell.angle_alpha   90.00
_cell.angle_beta   90.00
_cell.angle_gamma   90.00
#
_symmetry.space_group_name_H-M   'P 1'
#
loop_
_entity.id
_entity.type
_entity.pdbx_description
1 polymer ?
#
loop_
_entity_poly.entity_id
_entity_poly.type
_entity_poly.pdbx_seq_one_letter_code
_entity_poly.pdbx_strand_id
1 'polypeptide(L)'
;QDRQHKVICTASSADIRATVSCLVNKIQKLWKTDSSGKTTSSSILRPKEENCNLRSGPSTFSLSSSCNSNPKPPSQIKLLLAGSDSFINCVLRHYVEQLSSKPPDWQTYIRFLVVPLGNNTLCRYLGSLDGVYNSTFVSDSWKELLERGETNELVNRIQRYLLQSSAAVNLPIAEAMLTYKEKSSDDESSQIFIPFMNDVRLGSPETSTTTSVDLEEGLPPIISGSPPSSLTIGCDRKITPPSSPNIGQSRELCEPLELQLDYWLLPGKSNDARGDTGGGGGEKKKGDSTKSTLKSTFRSLQVARLSLSGEQPSPHFTISYSTKEKKQKIMRLGKKKEKEKENEPKSQVVEGVSRLIVSPKAQNIPLKLCIDGTEWSGVKFFQLSAQWQTHIRHFPVSLFSASDITQL
;
A
#
# COMPACT_ATOMS: atom_id res chain seq x y z
N GLN A 1 32.30 17.88 -4.45
CA GLN A 1 31.38 18.04 -5.60
C GLN A 1 30.00 17.68 -5.11
N ASP A 2 29.31 18.65 -4.48
CA ASP A 2 27.99 18.43 -3.89
C ASP A 2 26.97 18.14 -5.00
N ARG A 3 26.62 16.86 -5.16
CA ARG A 3 25.41 16.50 -5.88
C ARG A 3 24.26 17.05 -5.04
N GLN A 4 23.75 18.22 -5.41
CA GLN A 4 22.48 18.73 -4.90
C GLN A 4 21.38 17.71 -5.23
N HIS A 5 21.11 16.81 -4.30
CA HIS A 5 19.92 15.99 -4.35
C HIS A 5 18.76 16.96 -4.09
N LYS A 6 17.95 17.24 -5.11
CA LYS A 6 16.76 18.10 -4.95
C LYS A 6 15.81 17.41 -3.98
N VAL A 7 15.77 17.90 -2.74
CA VAL A 7 14.77 17.54 -1.75
C VAL A 7 13.45 18.19 -2.17
N ILE A 8 12.42 17.39 -2.44
CA ILE A 8 11.07 17.88 -2.71
C ILE A 8 10.27 17.74 -1.40
N CYS A 9 9.71 18.87 -0.97
CA CYS A 9 9.01 19.08 0.31
C CYS A 9 7.64 18.36 0.37
N THR A 10 7.08 18.27 1.59
CA THR A 10 5.81 17.66 2.02
C THR A 10 4.59 18.16 1.25
N ALA A 11 3.42 17.50 1.24
CA ALA A 11 3.01 16.08 1.25
C ALA A 11 1.48 16.00 1.00
N SER A 12 0.89 16.98 0.28
CA SER A 12 -0.49 16.86 -0.15
C SER A 12 -0.57 15.91 -1.36
N SER A 13 -1.76 15.35 -1.62
CA SER A 13 -2.01 14.55 -2.83
C SER A 13 -1.67 15.34 -4.10
N ALA A 14 -1.89 16.66 -4.10
CA ALA A 14 -1.56 17.55 -5.22
C ALA A 14 -0.05 17.70 -5.43
N ASP A 15 0.74 17.83 -4.35
CA ASP A 15 2.20 17.92 -4.42
C ASP A 15 2.81 16.63 -4.96
N ILE A 16 2.27 15.48 -4.52
CA ILE A 16 2.68 14.16 -5.01
C ILE A 16 2.38 14.05 -6.51
N ARG A 17 1.16 14.42 -6.94
CA ARG A 17 0.76 14.44 -8.35
C ARG A 17 1.70 15.30 -9.19
N ALA A 18 1.97 16.53 -8.74
CA ALA A 18 2.85 17.47 -9.41
C ALA A 18 4.29 16.92 -9.51
N THR A 19 4.79 16.30 -8.45
CA THR A 19 6.12 15.70 -8.40
C THR A 19 6.26 14.54 -9.39
N VAL A 20 5.31 13.61 -9.39
CA VAL A 20 5.32 12.48 -10.33
C VAL A 20 5.16 12.97 -11.77
N SER A 21 4.29 13.97 -12.02
CA SER A 21 4.15 14.56 -13.35
C SER A 21 5.44 15.25 -13.82
N CYS A 22 6.10 16.01 -12.94
CA CYS A 22 7.38 16.64 -13.22
C CYS A 22 8.46 15.61 -13.59
N LEU A 23 8.51 14.49 -12.88
CA LEU A 23 9.40 13.38 -13.16
C LEU A 23 9.13 12.78 -14.55
N VAL A 24 7.87 12.46 -14.86
CA VAL A 24 7.48 11.90 -16.16
C VAL A 24 7.83 12.86 -17.29
N ASN A 25 7.62 14.17 -17.09
CA ASN A 25 8.04 15.20 -18.04
C ASN A 25 9.57 15.27 -18.21
N LYS A 26 10.35 15.05 -17.14
CA LYS A 26 11.81 14.98 -17.21
C LYS A 26 12.27 13.77 -18.03
N ILE A 27 11.69 12.60 -17.80
CA ILE A 27 11.96 11.39 -18.61
C ILE A 27 11.62 11.64 -20.07
N GLN A 28 10.45 12.23 -20.34
CA GLN A 28 10.02 12.57 -21.70
C GLN A 28 10.99 13.53 -22.40
N LYS A 29 11.55 14.51 -21.69
CA LYS A 29 12.56 15.42 -22.24
C LYS A 29 13.86 14.68 -22.57
N LEU A 30 14.38 13.88 -21.64
CA LEU A 30 15.60 13.09 -21.86
C LEU A 30 15.44 12.16 -23.08
N TRP A 31 14.30 11.47 -23.18
CA TRP A 31 14.02 10.57 -24.29
C TRP A 31 13.90 11.30 -25.65
N LYS A 32 13.30 12.50 -25.67
CA LYS A 32 13.25 13.34 -26.89
C LYS A 32 14.63 13.84 -27.30
N THR A 33 15.52 14.12 -26.35
CA THR A 33 16.90 14.53 -26.63
C THR A 33 17.71 13.38 -27.23
N ASP A 34 17.57 12.16 -26.68
CA ASP A 34 18.26 10.97 -27.20
C ASP A 34 17.79 10.58 -28.62
N SER A 35 16.49 10.75 -28.90
CA SER A 35 15.92 10.44 -30.22
C SER A 35 16.15 11.52 -31.29
N SER A 36 16.46 12.76 -30.91
CA SER A 36 16.67 13.87 -31.85
C SER A 36 18.14 14.18 -32.13
N GLY A 37 19.10 13.57 -31.41
CA GLY A 37 20.54 13.68 -31.65
C GLY A 37 21.13 15.10 -31.54
N LYS A 38 20.34 16.11 -31.17
CA LYS A 38 20.79 17.51 -31.04
C LYS A 38 21.13 17.82 -29.59
N THR A 39 22.41 17.69 -29.24
CA THR A 39 23.00 18.34 -28.07
C THR A 39 22.96 19.85 -28.26
N THR A 40 21.97 20.53 -27.70
CA THR A 40 22.04 21.99 -27.50
C THR A 40 22.85 22.26 -26.24
N SER A 41 24.15 22.55 -26.41
CA SER A 41 24.97 23.19 -25.38
C SER A 41 24.41 24.58 -25.09
N SER A 42 23.70 24.74 -23.98
CA SER A 42 23.40 26.06 -23.44
C SER A 42 24.61 26.57 -22.65
N SER A 43 25.46 27.34 -23.35
CA SER A 43 26.21 28.51 -22.87
C SER A 43 26.73 28.51 -21.42
N ILE A 44 28.02 28.20 -21.25
CA ILE A 44 28.86 28.75 -20.16
C ILE A 44 29.94 29.61 -20.82
N LEU A 45 30.05 30.85 -20.31
CA LEU A 45 30.95 31.93 -20.71
C LEU A 45 32.42 31.51 -20.89
N ARG A 46 33.06 31.96 -21.98
CA ARG A 46 34.32 32.77 -22.02
C ARG A 46 34.74 33.15 -23.46
N PRO A 47 35.60 34.18 -23.65
CA PRO A 47 35.69 34.99 -24.87
C PRO A 47 36.94 34.75 -25.76
N LYS A 48 36.96 35.49 -26.90
CA LYS A 48 38.04 35.79 -27.90
C LYS A 48 37.93 35.05 -29.25
N GLU A 49 37.68 35.80 -30.34
CA GLU A 49 38.65 36.24 -31.40
C GLU A 49 39.27 35.04 -32.15
N GLU A 50 39.34 34.90 -33.47
CA GLU A 50 39.42 35.84 -34.60
C GLU A 50 39.21 35.04 -35.93
N ASN A 51 39.11 35.77 -37.04
CA ASN A 51 38.94 35.36 -38.45
C ASN A 51 39.80 34.19 -38.96
N CYS A 52 39.29 33.46 -39.97
CA CYS A 52 39.96 33.25 -41.29
C CYS A 52 39.02 32.58 -42.32
N ASN A 53 38.90 33.21 -43.49
CA ASN A 53 38.29 32.68 -44.73
C ASN A 53 39.27 31.76 -45.47
N LEU A 54 38.80 30.74 -46.22
CA LEU A 54 39.11 30.51 -47.66
C LEU A 54 38.51 29.19 -48.23
N ARG A 55 37.64 29.36 -49.24
CA ARG A 55 37.51 28.70 -50.57
C ARG A 55 37.63 27.16 -50.81
N SER A 56 36.53 26.62 -51.36
CA SER A 56 36.33 25.80 -52.61
C SER A 56 37.00 24.43 -52.85
N GLY A 57 36.19 23.40 -53.17
CA GLY A 57 36.53 22.26 -54.06
C GLY A 57 35.81 20.93 -53.76
N PRO A 58 35.47 20.06 -54.74
CA PRO A 58 34.22 19.27 -54.70
C PRO A 58 34.34 17.76 -54.36
N SER A 59 33.24 17.24 -53.81
CA SER A 59 32.68 15.88 -53.92
C SER A 59 33.60 14.64 -53.84
N THR A 60 33.57 13.96 -52.69
CA THR A 60 33.49 12.49 -52.59
C THR A 60 32.63 12.14 -51.38
N PHE A 61 31.36 11.77 -51.62
CA PHE A 61 30.51 11.15 -50.62
C PHE A 61 31.03 9.73 -50.38
N SER A 62 31.76 9.52 -49.29
CA SER A 62 31.88 8.20 -48.68
C SER A 62 30.85 8.12 -47.56
N LEU A 63 29.79 7.35 -47.79
CA LEU A 63 28.84 7.01 -46.74
C LEU A 63 29.46 5.92 -45.87
N SER A 64 30.42 6.29 -45.00
CA SER A 64 30.78 5.43 -43.88
C SER A 64 29.70 5.57 -42.82
N SER A 65 28.68 4.72 -42.87
CA SER A 65 27.73 4.56 -41.78
C SER A 65 28.45 3.98 -40.57
N SER A 66 28.95 4.86 -39.71
CA SER A 66 29.37 4.51 -38.36
C SER A 66 28.62 5.43 -37.39
N CYS A 67 27.29 5.35 -37.43
CA CYS A 67 26.46 5.79 -36.32
C CYS A 67 26.58 4.74 -35.21
N ASN A 68 27.69 4.79 -34.45
CA ASN A 68 27.79 4.07 -33.19
C ASN A 68 27.41 5.00 -32.04
N SER A 69 26.29 5.69 -32.19
CA SER A 69 25.61 6.36 -31.09
C SER A 69 24.75 5.30 -30.42
N ASN A 70 25.34 4.51 -29.53
CA ASN A 70 24.56 3.79 -28.54
C ASN A 70 24.12 4.86 -27.52
N PRO A 71 22.87 5.38 -27.54
CA PRO A 71 22.42 6.29 -26.49
C PRO A 71 22.55 5.52 -25.19
N LYS A 72 23.46 5.97 -24.32
CA LYS A 72 23.65 5.38 -23.00
C LYS A 72 22.30 5.51 -22.30
N PRO A 73 21.67 4.41 -21.87
CA PRO A 73 20.34 4.48 -21.28
C PRO A 73 20.36 5.49 -20.12
N PRO A 74 19.36 6.39 -20.03
CA PRO A 74 19.29 7.37 -18.96
C PRO A 74 19.54 6.73 -17.59
N SER A 75 20.39 7.37 -16.77
CA SER A 75 20.65 6.90 -15.41
C SER A 75 19.34 6.80 -14.62
N GLN A 76 19.13 5.70 -13.90
CA GLN A 76 17.94 5.51 -13.08
C GLN A 76 17.74 6.67 -12.11
N ILE A 77 16.51 7.16 -12.04
CA ILE A 77 16.09 8.20 -11.12
C ILE A 77 15.60 7.52 -9.84
N LYS A 78 16.36 7.72 -8.77
CA LYS A 78 16.02 7.29 -7.41
C LYS A 78 15.06 8.30 -6.77
N LEU A 79 13.91 7.83 -6.29
CA LEU A 79 12.89 8.61 -5.58
C LEU A 79 12.78 8.09 -4.15
N LEU A 80 13.11 8.93 -3.18
CA LEU A 80 12.97 8.57 -1.77
C LEU A 80 11.58 8.95 -1.26
N LEU A 81 10.88 7.98 -0.70
CA LEU A 81 9.56 8.09 -0.12
C LEU A 81 9.68 7.90 1.39
N ALA A 82 9.53 8.98 2.16
CA ALA A 82 9.50 8.92 3.61
C ALA A 82 8.04 9.07 4.10
N GLY A 83 7.42 8.00 4.61
CA GLY A 83 6.01 8.02 4.97
C GLY A 83 5.40 6.70 5.45
N SER A 84 4.09 6.72 5.68
CA SER A 84 3.25 5.58 6.01
C SER A 84 2.88 4.75 4.75
N ASP A 85 2.24 3.60 4.95
CA ASP A 85 1.67 2.79 3.85
C ASP A 85 0.73 3.64 2.96
N SER A 86 -0.10 4.49 3.55
CA SER A 86 -1.05 5.36 2.83
C SER A 86 -0.35 6.39 1.94
N PHE A 87 0.79 6.93 2.38
CA PHE A 87 1.60 7.83 1.56
C PHE A 87 2.18 7.10 0.35
N ILE A 88 2.70 5.89 0.56
CA ILE A 88 3.24 5.06 -0.52
C ILE A 88 2.14 4.67 -1.51
N ASN A 89 0.95 4.30 -1.02
CA ASN A 89 -0.20 4.04 -1.88
C ASN A 89 -0.60 5.28 -2.69
N CYS A 90 -0.54 6.48 -2.09
CA CYS A 90 -0.79 7.72 -2.81
C CYS A 90 0.19 7.94 -3.97
N VAL A 91 1.49 7.68 -3.73
CA VAL A 91 2.52 7.75 -4.78
C VAL A 91 2.28 6.68 -5.86
N LEU A 92 1.95 5.44 -5.46
CA LEU A 92 1.61 4.35 -6.37
C LEU A 92 0.47 4.72 -7.33
N ARG A 93 -0.62 5.29 -6.81
CA ARG A 93 -1.77 5.71 -7.63
C ARG A 93 -1.35 6.70 -8.72
N HIS A 94 -0.57 7.72 -8.37
CA HIS A 94 -0.07 8.70 -9.33
C HIS A 94 0.97 8.11 -10.29
N TYR A 95 1.83 7.21 -9.81
CA TYR A 95 2.80 6.49 -10.64
C TYR A 95 2.08 5.70 -11.74
N VAL A 96 1.07 4.92 -11.37
CA VAL A 96 0.24 4.16 -12.32
C VAL A 96 -0.54 5.08 -13.26
N GLU A 97 -1.19 6.12 -12.74
CA GLU A 97 -1.96 7.09 -13.54
C GLU A 97 -1.10 7.75 -14.63
N GLN A 98 0.09 8.22 -14.27
CA GLN A 98 0.95 8.97 -15.18
C GLN A 98 1.71 8.09 -16.19
N LEU A 99 2.05 6.85 -15.83
CA LEU A 99 2.81 5.96 -16.71
C LEU A 99 1.95 5.01 -17.54
N SER A 100 0.68 4.82 -17.21
CA SER A 100 -0.19 3.89 -17.97
C SER A 100 -0.37 4.26 -19.45
N SER A 101 -0.13 5.53 -19.82
CA SER A 101 -0.15 6.01 -21.21
C SER A 101 1.24 6.14 -21.85
N LYS A 102 2.31 5.72 -21.15
CA LYS A 102 3.71 5.85 -21.58
C LYS A 102 4.26 4.48 -22.02
N PRO A 103 5.44 4.44 -22.68
CA PRO A 103 6.09 3.18 -23.02
C PRO A 103 6.44 2.36 -21.76
N PRO A 104 6.27 1.02 -21.78
CA PRO A 104 6.56 0.17 -20.62
C PRO A 104 7.99 0.29 -20.08
N ASP A 105 8.96 0.52 -20.95
CA ASP A 105 10.38 0.66 -20.60
C ASP A 105 10.64 1.83 -19.66
N TRP A 106 9.73 2.81 -19.57
CA TRP A 106 9.91 3.95 -18.67
C TRP A 106 9.93 3.55 -17.19
N GLN A 107 9.34 2.39 -16.86
CA GLN A 107 9.44 1.80 -15.53
C GLN A 107 10.90 1.52 -15.14
N THR A 108 11.76 1.21 -16.11
CA THR A 108 13.18 0.89 -15.86
C THR A 108 14.01 2.10 -15.44
N TYR A 109 13.52 3.33 -15.70
CA TYR A 109 14.19 4.57 -15.32
C TYR A 109 13.85 5.04 -13.91
N ILE A 110 12.89 4.42 -13.23
CA ILE A 110 12.40 4.87 -11.91
C ILE A 110 12.69 3.80 -10.88
N ARG A 111 13.23 4.24 -9.73
CA ARG A 111 13.50 3.38 -8.58
C ARG A 111 13.01 4.07 -7.32
N PHE A 112 12.19 3.40 -6.54
CA PHE A 112 11.72 3.92 -5.26
C PHE A 112 12.63 3.46 -4.13
N LEU A 113 12.87 4.33 -3.15
CA LEU A 113 13.52 4.03 -1.89
C LEU A 113 12.50 4.36 -0.81
N VAL A 114 12.17 3.41 0.05
CA VAL A 114 11.11 3.62 1.05
C VAL A 114 11.74 3.75 2.43
N VAL A 115 11.39 4.82 3.13
CA VAL A 115 11.78 5.09 4.52
C VAL A 115 10.50 5.13 5.36
N PRO A 116 10.29 4.18 6.29
CA PRO A 116 9.07 4.13 7.08
C PRO A 116 9.01 5.31 8.05
N LEU A 117 7.90 6.05 8.02
CA LEU A 117 7.50 6.97 9.07
C LEU A 117 6.21 6.43 9.71
N GLY A 118 6.31 5.93 10.94
CA GLY A 118 5.22 5.23 11.62
C GLY A 118 5.08 3.77 11.22
N ASN A 119 3.89 3.19 11.45
CA ASN A 119 3.63 1.79 11.12
C ASN A 119 3.56 1.59 9.60
N ASN A 120 4.35 0.64 9.10
CA ASN A 120 4.47 0.38 7.67
C ASN A 120 4.63 -1.13 7.41
N THR A 121 3.54 -1.74 6.94
CA THR A 121 3.49 -3.17 6.62
C THR A 121 4.43 -3.52 5.48
N LEU A 122 4.56 -2.62 4.49
CA LEU A 122 5.45 -2.84 3.36
C LEU A 122 6.93 -2.85 3.79
N CYS A 123 7.35 -1.90 4.62
CA CYS A 123 8.73 -1.85 5.10
C CYS A 123 9.09 -3.06 5.98
N ARG A 124 8.14 -3.59 6.75
CA ARG A 124 8.34 -4.86 7.47
C ARG A 124 8.61 -6.02 6.51
N TYR A 125 7.86 -6.10 5.41
CA TYR A 125 8.13 -7.06 4.35
C TYR A 125 9.52 -6.84 3.72
N LEU A 126 9.87 -5.60 3.35
CA LEU A 126 11.19 -5.28 2.79
C LEU A 126 12.33 -5.67 3.75
N GLY A 127 12.14 -5.47 5.05
CA GLY A 127 13.07 -5.91 6.08
C GLY A 127 13.13 -7.44 6.27
N SER A 128 12.14 -8.19 5.82
CA SER A 128 12.25 -9.66 5.77
C SER A 128 13.12 -10.15 4.61
N LEU A 129 13.29 -9.33 3.57
CA LEU A 129 14.11 -9.65 2.39
C LEU A 129 15.57 -9.21 2.52
N ASP A 130 15.82 -8.12 3.25
CA ASP A 130 17.13 -7.50 3.40
C ASP A 130 17.38 -7.13 4.88
N GLY A 131 18.33 -7.84 5.50
CA GLY A 131 18.72 -7.62 6.89
C GLY A 131 19.39 -6.27 7.16
N VAL A 132 20.07 -5.68 6.16
CA VAL A 132 20.64 -4.33 6.27
C VAL A 132 19.52 -3.29 6.25
N TYR A 133 18.53 -3.47 5.38
CA TYR A 133 17.32 -2.63 5.39
C TYR A 133 16.57 -2.76 6.72
N ASN A 134 16.41 -3.98 7.23
CA ASN A 134 15.75 -4.27 8.50
C ASN A 134 16.40 -3.53 9.67
N SER A 135 17.70 -3.74 9.86
CA SER A 135 18.46 -3.10 10.94
C SER A 135 18.46 -1.57 10.83
N THR A 136 18.44 -1.03 9.61
CA THR A 136 18.47 0.43 9.37
C THR A 136 17.12 1.10 9.67
N PHE A 137 16.00 0.51 9.24
CA PHE A 137 14.70 1.19 9.19
C PHE A 137 13.52 0.46 9.86
N VAL A 138 13.64 -0.84 10.16
CA VAL A 138 12.54 -1.63 10.75
C VAL A 138 12.78 -1.91 12.24
N SER A 139 14.04 -2.02 12.65
CA SER A 139 14.44 -2.20 14.05
C SER A 139 13.92 -1.09 14.96
N ASP A 140 13.75 -1.39 16.25
CA ASP A 140 13.27 -0.40 17.22
C ASP A 140 14.23 0.80 17.36
N SER A 141 15.52 0.63 17.02
CA SER A 141 16.48 1.73 16.95
C SER A 141 16.05 2.86 16.01
N TRP A 142 15.35 2.54 14.92
CA TRP A 142 14.84 3.56 13.99
C TRP A 142 13.68 4.34 14.60
N LYS A 143 12.78 3.66 15.33
CA LYS A 143 11.65 4.31 16.02
C LYS A 143 12.15 5.22 17.13
N GLU A 144 13.06 4.73 17.98
CA GLU A 144 13.69 5.54 19.03
C GLU A 144 14.40 6.77 18.43
N LEU A 145 15.10 6.62 17.31
CA LEU A 145 15.78 7.72 16.64
C LEU A 145 14.80 8.80 16.14
N LEU A 146 13.65 8.39 15.59
CA LEU A 146 12.58 9.30 15.19
C LEU A 146 11.98 10.05 16.38
N GLU A 147 11.83 9.38 17.53
CA GLU A 147 11.29 9.95 18.76
C GLU A 147 12.26 10.93 19.43
N ARG A 148 13.57 10.62 19.43
CA ARG A 148 14.62 11.50 19.96
C ARG A 148 14.87 12.73 19.09
N GLY A 149 14.56 12.65 17.79
CA GLY A 149 14.73 13.77 16.86
C GLY A 149 16.19 14.07 16.51
N GLU A 150 17.10 13.10 16.63
CA GLU A 150 18.52 13.26 16.30
C GLU A 150 18.73 13.29 14.77
N THR A 151 18.71 14.50 14.21
CA THR A 151 18.69 14.73 12.75
C THR A 151 19.93 14.18 12.02
N ASN A 152 21.11 14.25 12.63
CA ASN A 152 22.36 13.84 11.99
C ASN A 152 22.39 12.33 11.71
N GLU A 153 22.03 11.50 12.68
CA GLU A 153 22.02 10.05 12.47
C GLU A 153 20.92 9.64 11.47
N LEU A 154 19.76 10.29 11.53
CA LEU A 154 18.67 10.06 10.59
C LEU A 154 19.10 10.35 9.14
N VAL A 155 19.74 11.52 8.92
CA VAL A 155 20.27 11.90 7.61
C VAL A 155 21.36 10.92 7.16
N ASN A 156 22.24 10.48 8.07
CA ASN A 156 23.29 9.52 7.73
C ASN A 156 22.73 8.16 7.29
N ARG A 157 21.70 7.63 7.96
CA ARG A 157 21.03 6.37 7.57
C ARG A 157 20.37 6.52 6.18
N ILE A 158 19.68 7.64 5.94
CA ILE A 158 19.03 7.93 4.65
C ILE A 158 20.06 8.10 3.54
N GLN A 159 21.14 8.85 3.78
CA GLN A 159 22.21 9.07 2.81
C GLN A 159 22.92 7.76 2.45
N ARG A 160 23.16 6.90 3.45
CA ARG A 160 23.69 5.55 3.22
C ARG A 160 22.77 4.76 2.30
N TYR A 161 21.46 4.79 2.53
CA TYR A 161 20.49 4.09 1.69
C TYR A 161 20.45 4.62 0.24
N LEU A 162 20.51 5.94 0.06
CA LEU A 162 20.58 6.56 -1.27
C LEU A 162 21.82 6.12 -2.07
N LEU A 163 22.97 6.05 -1.40
CA LEU A 163 24.26 5.74 -2.02
C LEU A 163 24.49 4.24 -2.22
N GLN A 164 24.10 3.41 -1.25
CA GLN A 164 24.44 1.98 -1.22
C GLN A 164 23.33 1.06 -1.73
N SER A 165 22.11 1.57 -1.97
CA SER A 165 21.06 0.76 -2.59
C SER A 165 21.46 0.30 -4.00
N SER A 166 21.47 -1.03 -4.20
CA SER A 166 21.95 -1.68 -5.42
C SER A 166 20.94 -2.67 -6.00
N ALA A 167 20.16 -3.34 -5.15
CA ALA A 167 19.16 -4.32 -5.57
C ALA A 167 17.77 -3.72 -5.78
N ALA A 168 16.87 -4.48 -6.42
CA ALA A 168 15.45 -4.17 -6.52
C ALA A 168 14.56 -5.34 -6.16
N VAL A 169 13.42 -5.00 -5.58
CA VAL A 169 12.24 -5.86 -5.49
C VAL A 169 11.15 -5.21 -6.33
N ASN A 170 10.63 -5.97 -7.29
CA ASN A 170 9.53 -5.52 -8.16
C ASN A 170 8.21 -5.95 -7.52
N LEU A 171 7.62 -5.06 -6.71
CA LEU A 171 6.38 -5.39 -6.01
C LEU A 171 5.22 -5.45 -7.02
N PRO A 172 4.50 -6.57 -7.14
CA PRO A 172 3.40 -6.70 -8.08
C PRO A 172 2.24 -5.78 -7.69
N ILE A 173 1.63 -5.13 -8.68
CA ILE A 173 0.49 -4.22 -8.50
C ILE A 173 -0.81 -5.00 -8.70
N ALA A 174 -1.69 -4.90 -7.72
CA ALA A 174 -3.05 -5.42 -7.66
C ALA A 174 -4.07 -4.35 -8.04
N GLU A 175 -5.31 -4.77 -8.28
CA GLU A 175 -6.44 -3.86 -8.52
C GLU A 175 -7.56 -4.09 -7.51
N ALA A 176 -8.05 -3.01 -6.91
CA ALA A 176 -9.28 -2.97 -6.15
C ALA A 176 -10.34 -2.14 -6.90
N MET A 177 -11.44 -2.77 -7.28
CA MET A 177 -12.61 -2.11 -7.85
C MET A 177 -13.63 -1.87 -6.74
N LEU A 178 -13.87 -0.61 -6.37
CA LEU A 178 -14.88 -0.24 -5.38
C LEU A 178 -16.12 0.26 -6.11
N THR A 179 -17.29 -0.22 -5.70
CA THR A 179 -18.58 0.24 -6.26
C THR A 179 -19.35 1.04 -5.21
N TYR A 180 -19.86 2.21 -5.60
CA TYR A 180 -20.66 3.11 -4.78
C TYR A 180 -22.10 3.20 -5.31
N LYS A 181 -23.08 3.46 -4.43
CA LYS A 181 -24.44 3.83 -4.85
C LYS A 181 -24.50 5.35 -5.03
N GLU A 182 -24.96 5.83 -6.17
CA GLU A 182 -25.21 7.25 -6.37
C GLU A 182 -26.46 7.68 -5.59
N LYS A 183 -26.46 8.91 -5.05
CA LYS A 183 -27.56 9.42 -4.22
C LYS A 183 -28.76 9.93 -5.04
N SER A 184 -28.62 10.08 -6.36
CA SER A 184 -29.55 10.86 -7.20
C SER A 184 -30.29 10.07 -8.29
N SER A 185 -29.94 8.80 -8.54
CA SER A 185 -30.65 7.93 -9.48
C SER A 185 -30.67 6.50 -8.94
N ASP A 186 -31.76 5.75 -9.16
CA ASP A 186 -31.87 4.40 -8.56
C ASP A 186 -31.04 3.34 -9.30
N ASP A 187 -30.44 3.68 -10.46
CA ASP A 187 -29.84 2.69 -11.38
C ASP A 187 -28.38 2.92 -11.81
N GLU A 188 -27.73 4.06 -11.53
CA GLU A 188 -26.29 4.23 -11.87
C GLU A 188 -25.38 4.06 -10.64
N SER A 189 -24.58 3.00 -10.63
CA SER A 189 -23.51 2.81 -9.64
C SER A 189 -22.18 3.34 -10.18
N SER A 190 -21.48 4.17 -9.41
CA SER A 190 -20.13 4.61 -9.78
C SER A 190 -19.08 3.59 -9.33
N GLN A 191 -18.04 3.42 -10.15
CA GLN A 191 -16.93 2.53 -9.88
C GLN A 191 -15.61 3.28 -9.90
N ILE A 192 -14.70 2.92 -9.01
CA ILE A 192 -13.32 3.39 -9.02
C ILE A 192 -12.37 2.20 -8.98
N PHE A 193 -11.25 2.32 -9.68
CA PHE A 193 -10.20 1.31 -9.75
C PHE A 193 -8.95 1.84 -9.04
N ILE A 194 -8.50 1.14 -8.02
CA ILE A 194 -7.40 1.56 -7.15
C ILE A 194 -6.26 0.56 -7.29
N PRO A 195 -5.06 0.99 -7.73
CA PRO A 195 -3.89 0.16 -7.64
C PRO A 195 -3.44 0.04 -6.19
N PHE A 196 -3.09 -1.17 -5.77
CA PHE A 196 -2.54 -1.47 -4.45
C PHE A 196 -1.48 -2.56 -4.54
N MET A 197 -0.68 -2.77 -3.49
CA MET A 197 0.41 -3.74 -3.49
C MET A 197 0.18 -4.90 -2.53
N ASN A 198 -0.26 -4.63 -1.30
CA ASN A 198 -0.21 -5.61 -0.25
C ASN A 198 -1.56 -5.89 0.40
N ASP A 199 -2.15 -4.89 1.03
CA ASP A 199 -3.05 -5.12 2.16
C ASP A 199 -4.43 -4.48 1.94
N VAL A 200 -5.48 -5.28 2.14
CA VAL A 200 -6.88 -4.82 2.16
C VAL A 200 -7.56 -5.36 3.41
N ARG A 201 -8.07 -4.48 4.27
CA ARG A 201 -8.70 -4.85 5.55
C ARG A 201 -10.13 -4.36 5.70
N LEU A 202 -10.99 -5.22 6.23
CA LEU A 202 -12.34 -4.93 6.70
C LEU A 202 -12.47 -5.38 8.17
N GLY A 203 -13.22 -4.59 8.93
CA GLY A 203 -13.34 -4.78 10.37
C GLY A 203 -12.13 -4.21 11.13
N SER A 204 -12.23 -4.20 12.46
CA SER A 204 -11.17 -3.65 13.31
C SER A 204 -9.85 -4.42 13.10
N PRO A 205 -8.72 -3.75 12.83
CA PRO A 205 -7.44 -4.34 13.13
C PRO A 205 -7.38 -4.46 14.65
N GLU A 206 -7.38 -5.68 15.17
CA GLU A 206 -6.90 -5.90 16.53
C GLU A 206 -5.54 -5.19 16.64
N THR A 207 -5.41 -4.30 17.61
CA THR A 207 -4.12 -3.80 18.09
C THR A 207 -3.34 -5.00 18.61
N SER A 208 -2.69 -5.73 17.72
CA SER A 208 -1.63 -6.68 18.05
C SER A 208 -0.37 -5.92 18.43
N THR A 209 -0.44 -5.14 19.51
CA THR A 209 0.68 -4.55 20.26
C THR A 209 0.18 -4.27 21.68
N THR A 210 0.25 -5.26 22.56
CA THR A 210 0.83 -5.20 23.92
C THR A 210 0.52 -6.49 24.68
N THR A 211 1.35 -7.52 24.49
CA THR A 211 1.72 -8.39 25.60
C THR A 211 2.59 -7.58 26.55
N SER A 212 2.03 -6.88 27.53
CA SER A 212 2.78 -6.49 28.75
C SER A 212 1.90 -5.79 29.81
N VAL A 213 2.01 -6.36 31.02
CA VAL A 213 1.83 -5.82 32.38
C VAL A 213 0.43 -5.46 32.91
N ASP A 214 -0.08 -6.40 33.68
CA ASP A 214 -0.88 -6.25 34.89
C ASP A 214 -0.13 -5.41 35.95
N LEU A 215 -0.72 -4.34 36.49
CA LEU A 215 -0.71 -3.98 37.92
C LEU A 215 -1.60 -2.75 38.23
N GLU A 216 -2.00 -2.68 39.49
CA GLU A 216 -3.19 -2.06 40.07
C GLU A 216 -2.93 -0.70 40.80
N GLU A 217 -4.04 0.01 41.06
CA GLU A 217 -4.34 0.90 42.21
C GLU A 217 -3.74 2.33 42.36
N GLY A 218 -4.65 3.29 42.64
CA GLY A 218 -4.44 4.31 43.69
C GLY A 218 -4.34 5.81 43.33
N LEU A 219 -5.49 6.49 43.12
CA LEU A 219 -5.90 7.89 43.53
C LEU A 219 -4.98 9.13 43.29
N PRO A 220 -5.44 10.41 43.47
CA PRO A 220 -6.68 11.13 43.09
C PRO A 220 -6.37 12.42 42.23
N PRO A 221 -7.36 13.22 41.76
CA PRO A 221 -7.12 14.26 40.74
C PRO A 221 -6.70 15.62 41.33
N ILE A 222 -5.71 16.28 40.72
CA ILE A 222 -5.31 17.66 41.04
C ILE A 222 -5.77 18.62 39.92
N ILE A 223 -6.20 19.79 40.38
CA ILE A 223 -7.05 20.79 39.77
C ILE A 223 -6.31 21.61 38.69
N SER A 224 -7.01 21.89 37.59
CA SER A 224 -6.62 22.77 36.49
C SER A 224 -6.60 24.24 36.92
N GLY A 225 -5.53 24.96 36.60
CA GLY A 225 -5.42 26.41 36.73
C GLY A 225 -5.37 27.08 35.36
N SER A 226 -6.31 27.99 35.08
CA SER A 226 -6.28 28.94 33.96
C SER A 226 -6.44 30.38 34.49
N PRO A 227 -5.87 31.40 33.82
CA PRO A 227 -5.85 32.79 34.29
C PRO A 227 -7.14 33.59 33.94
N PRO A 228 -7.36 34.77 34.54
CA PRO A 228 -8.66 35.45 34.53
C PRO A 228 -8.82 36.41 33.33
N SER A 229 -10.06 36.63 32.91
CA SER A 229 -10.47 37.79 32.10
C SER A 229 -11.90 38.20 32.41
N SER A 230 -12.16 39.48 32.19
CA SER A 230 -13.08 40.38 32.90
C SER A 230 -14.56 40.35 32.49
N LEU A 231 -15.41 40.63 33.49
CA LEU A 231 -16.62 41.48 33.52
C LEU A 231 -17.56 41.53 32.30
N THR A 232 -18.84 41.16 32.51
CA THR A 232 -20.03 42.00 32.19
C THR A 232 -21.35 41.38 32.71
N ILE A 233 -22.33 42.25 32.92
CA ILE A 233 -23.52 42.14 33.78
C ILE A 233 -24.76 41.62 33.02
N GLY A 234 -25.62 40.82 33.68
CA GLY A 234 -27.07 41.00 33.62
C GLY A 234 -27.97 39.85 33.10
N CYS A 235 -28.99 39.54 33.92
CA CYS A 235 -30.32 39.00 33.61
C CYS A 235 -30.59 37.48 33.81
N ASP A 236 -31.44 37.22 34.82
CA ASP A 236 -32.13 35.97 35.15
C ASP A 236 -32.99 35.41 34.00
N ARG A 237 -32.93 34.09 33.78
CA ARG A 237 -34.08 33.22 33.49
C ARG A 237 -33.72 31.74 33.60
N LYS A 238 -34.56 31.01 34.34
CA LYS A 238 -34.55 29.57 34.62
C LYS A 238 -34.42 28.70 33.37
N ILE A 239 -33.42 27.82 33.30
CA ILE A 239 -33.44 26.56 32.55
C ILE A 239 -32.59 25.53 33.32
N THR A 240 -33.18 24.35 33.58
CA THR A 240 -32.57 23.14 34.14
C THR A 240 -31.23 22.75 33.49
N PRO A 241 -30.26 22.16 34.21
CA PRO A 241 -28.97 21.80 33.62
C PRO A 241 -29.12 20.64 32.61
N PRO A 242 -28.43 20.67 31.46
CA PRO A 242 -28.40 19.56 30.54
C PRO A 242 -27.51 18.44 31.09
N SER A 243 -27.95 17.20 30.93
CA SER A 243 -27.23 15.99 31.29
C SER A 243 -25.82 15.96 30.69
N SER A 244 -24.82 15.79 31.55
CA SER A 244 -23.44 15.51 31.18
C SER A 244 -23.36 14.24 30.31
N PRO A 245 -22.62 14.23 29.18
CA PRO A 245 -22.27 12.97 28.55
C PRO A 245 -21.14 12.36 29.38
N ASN A 246 -21.42 11.20 30.01
CA ASN A 246 -20.36 10.34 30.50
C ASN A 246 -19.45 10.01 29.31
N ILE A 247 -18.18 10.40 29.41
CA ILE A 247 -17.05 9.81 28.67
C ILE A 247 -17.00 8.33 29.10
N GLY A 248 -17.87 7.52 28.50
CA GLY A 248 -17.60 6.10 28.33
C GLY A 248 -16.59 6.02 27.21
N GLN A 249 -15.41 5.51 27.51
CA GLN A 249 -14.43 5.10 26.51
C GLN A 249 -15.18 4.34 25.41
N SER A 250 -15.36 4.97 24.24
CA SER A 250 -15.86 4.29 23.06
C SER A 250 -14.74 3.37 22.62
N ARG A 251 -14.65 2.20 23.26
CA ARG A 251 -14.17 1.01 22.57
C ARG A 251 -15.10 0.92 21.37
N GLU A 252 -14.65 1.39 20.21
CA GLU A 252 -15.32 1.15 18.93
C GLU A 252 -15.34 -0.38 18.75
N LEU A 253 -16.35 -1.02 19.35
CA LEU A 253 -16.68 -2.39 19.12
C LEU A 253 -17.20 -2.44 17.68
N CYS A 254 -16.28 -2.68 16.76
CA CYS A 254 -16.61 -2.84 15.35
C CYS A 254 -17.65 -3.96 15.23
N GLU A 255 -18.84 -3.61 14.72
CA GLU A 255 -19.93 -4.55 14.61
C GLU A 255 -19.59 -5.63 13.55
N PRO A 256 -19.81 -6.92 13.86
CA PRO A 256 -19.57 -7.98 12.90
C PRO A 256 -20.38 -7.77 11.61
N LEU A 257 -19.73 -7.94 10.46
CA LEU A 257 -20.30 -7.70 9.14
C LEU A 257 -20.83 -9.00 8.55
N GLU A 258 -22.10 -9.02 8.13
CA GLU A 258 -22.64 -10.13 7.34
C GLU A 258 -22.23 -9.99 5.87
N LEU A 259 -21.28 -10.81 5.43
CA LEU A 259 -20.68 -10.73 4.09
C LEU A 259 -20.89 -12.02 3.29
N GLN A 260 -20.90 -11.88 1.97
CA GLN A 260 -20.67 -12.92 1.00
C GLN A 260 -19.31 -12.67 0.33
N LEU A 261 -18.43 -13.66 0.42
CA LEU A 261 -17.13 -13.70 -0.24
C LEU A 261 -17.21 -14.71 -1.39
N ASP A 262 -16.97 -14.24 -2.60
CA ASP A 262 -16.83 -15.07 -3.79
C ASP A 262 -15.37 -15.00 -4.25
N TYR A 263 -14.62 -16.11 -4.18
CA TYR A 263 -13.20 -16.12 -4.50
C TYR A 263 -12.81 -17.23 -5.48
N TRP A 264 -11.75 -17.00 -6.25
CA TRP A 264 -11.22 -17.94 -7.23
C TRP A 264 -9.81 -18.36 -6.85
N LEU A 265 -9.58 -19.66 -6.75
CA LEU A 265 -8.26 -20.23 -6.47
C LEU A 265 -7.46 -20.42 -7.76
N LEU A 266 -6.13 -20.39 -7.65
CA LEU A 266 -5.25 -20.82 -8.73
C LEU A 266 -5.47 -22.31 -9.05
N PRO A 267 -5.42 -22.71 -10.33
CA PRO A 267 -5.50 -24.12 -10.73
C PRO A 267 -4.42 -24.95 -10.00
N GLY A 268 -4.81 -26.09 -9.42
CA GLY A 268 -3.91 -26.98 -8.67
C GLY A 268 -3.80 -26.75 -7.16
N LYS A 269 -4.45 -25.71 -6.60
CA LYS A 269 -4.57 -25.47 -5.14
C LYS A 269 -5.99 -25.70 -4.60
N SER A 270 -6.77 -26.61 -5.20
CA SER A 270 -8.09 -26.95 -4.65
C SER A 270 -7.92 -27.57 -3.25
N ASN A 271 -8.68 -27.05 -2.29
CA ASN A 271 -8.66 -27.56 -0.92
C ASN A 271 -9.34 -28.95 -0.92
N ASP A 272 -8.55 -30.03 -0.94
CA ASP A 272 -8.99 -31.43 -0.80
C ASP A 272 -9.41 -31.72 0.65
N ALA A 273 -10.37 -30.95 1.15
CA ALA A 273 -10.91 -31.07 2.49
C ALA A 273 -12.42 -31.27 2.48
N ARG A 274 -12.94 -32.08 1.55
CA ARG A 274 -14.21 -32.82 1.69
C ARG A 274 -14.13 -34.13 0.91
N GLY A 275 -13.67 -35.17 1.61
CA GLY A 275 -13.75 -36.54 1.12
C GLY A 275 -15.19 -37.00 0.94
N ASP A 276 -15.40 -37.59 -0.23
CA ASP A 276 -16.25 -38.76 -0.54
C ASP A 276 -17.71 -38.77 -0.11
N THR A 277 -18.60 -38.72 -1.11
CA THR A 277 -19.64 -39.75 -1.30
C THR A 277 -20.00 -39.82 -2.79
N GLY A 278 -19.61 -40.91 -3.44
CA GLY A 278 -20.55 -41.68 -4.28
C GLY A 278 -20.62 -41.35 -5.77
N GLY A 279 -20.40 -42.37 -6.60
CA GLY A 279 -20.38 -42.31 -8.06
C GLY A 279 -21.70 -41.95 -8.75
N GLY A 280 -21.60 -41.67 -10.04
CA GLY A 280 -22.74 -41.55 -10.94
C GLY A 280 -22.41 -40.71 -12.18
N GLY A 281 -22.25 -41.37 -13.33
CA GLY A 281 -22.01 -40.70 -14.60
C GLY A 281 -23.14 -39.75 -15.02
N GLY A 282 -22.75 -38.65 -15.67
CA GLY A 282 -23.68 -37.70 -16.27
C GLY A 282 -22.94 -36.57 -16.98
N GLU A 283 -22.95 -36.60 -18.32
CA GLU A 283 -22.52 -35.46 -19.14
C GLU A 283 -23.44 -34.26 -18.91
N LYS A 284 -22.88 -33.16 -18.38
CA LYS A 284 -23.03 -31.75 -18.82
C LYS A 284 -22.81 -30.76 -17.65
N LYS A 285 -21.62 -30.15 -17.61
CA LYS A 285 -21.44 -28.68 -17.65
C LYS A 285 -19.95 -28.34 -17.78
N LYS A 286 -19.59 -27.81 -18.95
CA LYS A 286 -18.31 -27.17 -19.23
C LYS A 286 -18.24 -25.90 -18.37
N GLY A 287 -17.45 -25.92 -17.31
CA GLY A 287 -17.28 -24.78 -16.40
C GLY A 287 -16.33 -25.17 -15.27
N ASP A 288 -15.05 -24.95 -15.52
CA ASP A 288 -13.93 -25.07 -14.59
C ASP A 288 -14.20 -24.22 -13.32
N SER A 289 -14.94 -24.75 -12.34
CA SER A 289 -15.42 -23.92 -11.22
C SER A 289 -14.39 -23.85 -10.09
N THR A 290 -13.28 -23.14 -10.35
CA THR A 290 -12.31 -22.69 -9.34
C THR A 290 -12.89 -21.66 -8.35
N LYS A 291 -14.17 -21.28 -8.54
CA LYS A 291 -14.93 -20.36 -7.70
C LYS A 291 -15.44 -21.06 -6.44
N SER A 292 -15.13 -20.48 -5.28
CA SER A 292 -15.71 -20.82 -3.98
C SER A 292 -16.51 -19.65 -3.41
N THR A 293 -17.57 -19.95 -2.66
CA THR A 293 -18.44 -18.95 -2.03
C THR A 293 -18.52 -19.20 -0.52
N LEU A 294 -18.24 -18.18 0.28
CA LEU A 294 -18.37 -18.20 1.73
C LEU A 294 -19.37 -17.12 2.18
N LYS A 295 -20.35 -17.49 3.00
CA LYS A 295 -21.32 -16.55 3.58
C LYS A 295 -21.28 -16.68 5.09
N SER A 296 -20.93 -15.62 5.79
CA SER A 296 -20.81 -15.64 7.25
C SER A 296 -20.92 -14.24 7.86
N THR A 297 -20.88 -14.19 9.19
CA THR A 297 -20.76 -12.97 9.98
C THR A 297 -19.30 -12.82 10.39
N PHE A 298 -18.59 -11.88 9.76
CA PHE A 298 -17.15 -11.66 9.90
C PHE A 298 -16.87 -10.60 10.96
N ARG A 299 -15.87 -10.84 11.82
CA ARG A 299 -15.34 -9.81 12.73
C ARG A 299 -14.19 -9.05 12.07
N SER A 300 -13.33 -9.78 11.38
CA SER A 300 -12.22 -9.24 10.60
C SER A 300 -12.06 -10.02 9.31
N LEU A 301 -11.60 -9.31 8.28
CA LEU A 301 -11.18 -9.85 6.99
C LEU A 301 -9.97 -9.05 6.53
N GLN A 302 -8.86 -9.76 6.26
CA GLN A 302 -7.64 -9.20 5.72
C GLN A 302 -7.28 -9.97 4.45
N VAL A 303 -6.91 -9.25 3.41
CA VAL A 303 -6.33 -9.80 2.19
C VAL A 303 -4.92 -9.25 2.11
N ALA A 304 -3.93 -10.13 2.10
CA ALA A 304 -2.52 -9.78 2.02
C ALA A 304 -1.88 -10.48 0.82
N ARG A 305 -0.77 -9.91 0.33
CA ARG A 305 0.05 -10.52 -0.74
C ARG A 305 1.47 -10.83 -0.32
N LEU A 306 2.06 -9.94 0.49
CA LEU A 306 3.46 -9.98 0.85
C LEU A 306 3.62 -10.75 2.16
N SER A 307 4.29 -11.91 2.10
CA SER A 307 4.58 -12.75 3.27
C SER A 307 5.78 -12.22 4.05
N LEU A 308 5.71 -12.26 5.39
CA LEU A 308 6.83 -11.86 6.25
C LEU A 308 7.92 -12.96 6.39
N SER A 309 7.82 -14.06 5.64
CA SER A 309 8.78 -15.17 5.66
C SER A 309 10.08 -14.90 4.88
N GLY A 310 10.26 -13.72 4.30
CA GLY A 310 11.42 -13.40 3.46
C GLY A 310 11.34 -13.99 2.06
N GLU A 311 10.16 -14.45 1.64
CA GLU A 311 9.89 -14.98 0.31
C GLU A 311 9.60 -13.87 -0.71
N GLN A 312 9.80 -14.17 -2.00
CA GLN A 312 9.46 -13.25 -3.09
C GLN A 312 7.95 -12.94 -3.12
N PRO A 313 7.55 -11.78 -3.70
CA PRO A 313 6.15 -11.40 -3.76
C PRO A 313 5.31 -12.47 -4.48
N SER A 314 4.27 -12.96 -3.80
CA SER A 314 3.36 -13.95 -4.36
C SER A 314 2.52 -13.33 -5.51
N PRO A 315 2.23 -14.08 -6.59
CA PRO A 315 1.32 -13.64 -7.65
C PRO A 315 -0.17 -13.75 -7.24
N HIS A 316 -0.45 -14.19 -6.02
CA HIS A 316 -1.80 -14.42 -5.51
C HIS A 316 -1.98 -13.80 -4.12
N PHE A 317 -3.22 -13.77 -3.66
CA PHE A 317 -3.57 -13.31 -2.33
C PHE A 317 -3.69 -14.45 -1.33
N THR A 318 -3.50 -14.08 -0.07
CA THR A 318 -3.89 -14.84 1.11
C THR A 318 -5.01 -14.09 1.81
N ILE A 319 -6.14 -14.74 2.05
CA ILE A 319 -7.26 -14.21 2.81
C ILE A 319 -7.17 -14.75 4.23
N SER A 320 -7.14 -13.87 5.23
CA SER A 320 -7.24 -14.19 6.65
C SER A 320 -8.52 -13.61 7.21
N TYR A 321 -9.35 -14.41 7.89
CA TYR A 321 -10.60 -13.91 8.45
C TYR A 321 -10.99 -14.59 9.76
N SER A 322 -11.76 -13.87 10.57
CA SER A 322 -12.39 -14.40 11.78
C SER A 322 -13.90 -14.21 11.71
N THR A 323 -14.64 -15.24 12.15
CA THR A 323 -16.12 -15.22 12.15
C THR A 323 -16.66 -15.17 13.57
N LYS A 324 -17.80 -14.51 13.75
CA LYS A 324 -18.55 -14.61 15.01
C LYS A 324 -19.27 -15.96 15.04
N GLU A 325 -18.80 -16.88 15.88
CA GLU A 325 -19.49 -18.14 16.12
C GLU A 325 -20.85 -17.86 16.79
N LYS A 326 -21.94 -18.38 16.23
CA LYS A 326 -23.22 -18.41 16.95
C LYS A 326 -23.03 -19.44 18.06
N LYS A 327 -22.97 -19.01 19.33
CA LYS A 327 -23.17 -19.92 20.47
C LYS A 327 -24.46 -20.69 20.20
N GLN A 328 -24.36 -21.96 19.84
CA GLN A 328 -25.53 -22.82 19.83
C GLN A 328 -26.10 -22.77 21.25
N LYS A 329 -27.37 -22.36 21.39
CA LYS A 329 -28.10 -22.60 22.64
C LYS A 329 -28.24 -24.11 22.76
N ILE A 330 -27.24 -24.75 23.36
CA ILE A 330 -27.40 -26.12 23.86
C ILE A 330 -28.50 -26.02 24.91
N MET A 331 -29.68 -26.56 24.58
CA MET A 331 -30.71 -26.82 25.58
C MET A 331 -30.09 -27.82 26.55
N ARG A 332 -29.72 -27.31 27.73
CA ARG A 332 -29.11 -28.10 28.81
C ARG A 332 -29.99 -29.32 29.12
N LEU A 333 -29.45 -30.52 28.94
CA LEU A 333 -29.75 -31.67 29.79
C LEU A 333 -28.42 -32.20 30.36
N GLY A 334 -28.30 -32.18 31.68
CA GLY A 334 -27.28 -32.93 32.42
C GLY A 334 -26.01 -32.15 32.83
N LYS A 335 -25.73 -32.17 34.14
CA LYS A 335 -24.55 -31.58 34.80
C LYS A 335 -23.26 -32.33 34.45
N LYS A 336 -22.20 -31.62 34.06
CA LYS A 336 -20.85 -31.70 34.65
C LYS A 336 -20.02 -30.51 34.16
N LYS A 337 -19.47 -29.74 35.11
CA LYS A 337 -18.64 -28.56 34.87
C LYS A 337 -17.24 -29.05 34.49
N GLU A 338 -16.95 -29.14 33.19
CA GLU A 338 -15.57 -29.16 32.70
C GLU A 338 -15.14 -27.75 32.34
N LYS A 339 -13.92 -27.44 32.73
CA LYS A 339 -13.23 -26.15 32.60
C LYS A 339 -13.27 -25.70 31.13
N GLU A 340 -14.03 -24.63 30.84
CA GLU A 340 -14.10 -24.00 29.52
C GLU A 340 -12.69 -23.63 29.08
N LYS A 341 -12.14 -24.41 28.14
CA LYS A 341 -10.95 -24.06 27.39
C LYS A 341 -11.37 -22.97 26.40
N GLU A 342 -11.19 -21.73 26.85
CA GLU A 342 -11.11 -20.47 26.11
C GLU A 342 -11.45 -20.57 24.61
N ASN A 343 -12.64 -20.07 24.26
CA ASN A 343 -13.17 -20.03 22.91
C ASN A 343 -12.52 -18.86 22.14
N GLU A 344 -11.22 -18.95 21.85
CA GLU A 344 -10.54 -18.00 20.96
C GLU A 344 -11.17 -18.06 19.56
N PRO A 345 -11.42 -16.90 18.91
CA PRO A 345 -11.92 -16.89 17.54
C PRO A 345 -10.86 -17.51 16.62
N LYS A 346 -11.04 -18.77 16.21
CA LYS A 346 -10.16 -19.44 15.24
C LYS A 346 -10.12 -18.63 13.95
N SER A 347 -9.01 -17.92 13.73
CA SER A 347 -8.69 -17.27 12.47
C SER A 347 -8.53 -18.34 11.39
N GLN A 348 -9.14 -18.14 10.24
CA GLN A 348 -9.04 -19.02 9.08
C GLN A 348 -8.23 -18.34 8.00
N VAL A 349 -7.40 -19.12 7.29
CA VAL A 349 -6.53 -18.64 6.22
C VAL A 349 -6.81 -19.40 4.94
N VAL A 350 -6.93 -18.68 3.82
CA VAL A 350 -7.10 -19.23 2.47
C VAL A 350 -6.03 -18.64 1.57
N GLU A 351 -5.11 -19.48 1.11
CA GLU A 351 -4.04 -19.08 0.19
C GLU A 351 -4.42 -19.33 -1.28
N GLY A 352 -3.66 -18.75 -2.21
CA GLY A 352 -3.82 -19.04 -3.63
C GLY A 352 -4.97 -18.33 -4.30
N VAL A 353 -5.49 -17.24 -3.72
CA VAL A 353 -6.65 -16.51 -4.26
C VAL A 353 -6.22 -15.55 -5.37
N SER A 354 -6.76 -15.72 -6.57
CA SER A 354 -6.47 -14.86 -7.74
C SER A 354 -7.45 -13.68 -7.87
N ARG A 355 -8.71 -13.91 -7.48
CA ARG A 355 -9.80 -12.91 -7.51
C ARG A 355 -10.70 -13.09 -6.29
N LEU A 356 -11.17 -11.98 -5.74
CA LEU A 356 -12.13 -11.95 -4.63
C LEU A 356 -13.20 -10.90 -4.92
N ILE A 357 -14.46 -11.21 -4.63
CA ILE A 357 -15.58 -10.27 -4.59
C ILE A 357 -16.18 -10.34 -3.19
N VAL A 358 -16.38 -9.19 -2.57
CA VAL A 358 -16.95 -9.07 -1.23
C VAL A 358 -18.16 -8.15 -1.26
N SER A 359 -19.30 -8.70 -0.84
CA SER A 359 -20.58 -8.00 -0.84
C SER A 359 -21.26 -8.16 0.53
N PRO A 360 -21.85 -7.08 1.11
CA PRO A 360 -22.74 -7.19 2.25
C PRO A 360 -23.97 -8.04 1.90
N LYS A 361 -24.44 -8.86 2.84
CA LYS A 361 -25.69 -9.63 2.66
C LYS A 361 -26.93 -8.77 2.83
N ALA A 362 -26.91 -7.86 3.81
CA ALA A 362 -27.99 -6.90 4.00
C ALA A 362 -27.85 -5.79 2.95
N GLN A 363 -28.90 -5.60 2.15
CA GLN A 363 -28.96 -4.52 1.19
C GLN A 363 -28.88 -3.18 1.94
N ASN A 364 -28.04 -2.26 1.46
CA ASN A 364 -27.81 -0.89 1.98
C ASN A 364 -26.88 -0.71 3.19
N ILE A 365 -26.08 -1.71 3.61
CA ILE A 365 -25.00 -1.44 4.57
C ILE A 365 -23.73 -1.02 3.81
N PRO A 366 -23.30 0.25 3.89
CA PRO A 366 -22.05 0.67 3.28
C PRO A 366 -20.85 0.10 4.04
N LEU A 367 -19.91 -0.47 3.30
CA LEU A 367 -18.64 -0.96 3.82
C LEU A 367 -17.66 0.19 4.05
N LYS A 368 -16.86 0.03 5.10
CA LYS A 368 -15.62 0.77 5.34
C LYS A 368 -14.46 -0.21 5.28
N LEU A 369 -13.46 0.06 4.45
CA LEU A 369 -12.28 -0.76 4.26
C LEU A 369 -11.02 0.09 4.18
N CYS A 370 -9.87 -0.52 4.45
CA CYS A 370 -8.56 0.09 4.33
C CYS A 370 -7.76 -0.63 3.23
N ILE A 371 -7.20 0.10 2.26
CA ILE A 371 -6.38 -0.43 1.16
C ILE A 371 -5.00 0.22 1.26
N ASP A 372 -3.96 -0.57 1.52
CA ASP A 372 -2.58 -0.12 1.78
C ASP A 372 -2.53 1.12 2.70
N GLY A 373 -3.24 1.06 3.83
CA GLY A 373 -3.30 2.16 4.80
C GLY A 373 -4.25 3.31 4.46
N THR A 374 -4.84 3.35 3.26
CA THR A 374 -5.83 4.38 2.88
C THR A 374 -7.25 3.91 3.19
N GLU A 375 -8.02 4.68 3.94
CA GLU A 375 -9.41 4.38 4.26
C GLU A 375 -10.37 4.75 3.11
N TRP A 376 -11.35 3.88 2.87
CA TRP A 376 -12.44 4.06 1.92
C TRP A 376 -13.75 3.72 2.63
N SER A 377 -14.75 4.59 2.52
CA SER A 377 -16.05 4.43 3.19
C SER A 377 -17.19 4.61 2.19
N GLY A 378 -18.39 4.10 2.51
CA GLY A 378 -19.55 4.23 1.62
C GLY A 378 -19.62 3.16 0.51
N VAL A 379 -18.82 2.10 0.61
CA VAL A 379 -18.64 1.12 -0.46
C VAL A 379 -19.78 0.09 -0.44
N LYS A 380 -20.47 -0.08 -1.57
CA LYS A 380 -21.58 -1.06 -1.71
C LYS A 380 -21.05 -2.49 -1.74
N PHE A 381 -20.04 -2.74 -2.56
CA PHE A 381 -19.28 -3.98 -2.64
C PHE A 381 -17.94 -3.68 -3.30
N PHE A 382 -16.99 -4.60 -3.20
CA PHE A 382 -15.71 -4.45 -3.88
C PHE A 382 -15.20 -5.76 -4.46
N GLN A 383 -14.32 -5.63 -5.44
CA GLN A 383 -13.60 -6.73 -6.07
C GLN A 383 -12.11 -6.48 -5.99
N LEU A 384 -11.34 -7.53 -5.71
CA LEU A 384 -9.89 -7.54 -5.78
C LEU A 384 -9.44 -8.48 -6.89
N SER A 385 -8.47 -8.03 -7.69
CA SER A 385 -7.80 -8.82 -8.71
C SER A 385 -6.29 -8.80 -8.44
N ALA A 386 -5.65 -9.97 -8.55
CA ALA A 386 -4.22 -10.07 -8.26
C ALA A 386 -3.32 -9.32 -9.26
N GLN A 387 -3.88 -8.83 -10.37
CA GLN A 387 -3.13 -8.18 -11.41
C GLN A 387 -3.77 -6.84 -11.79
N TRP A 388 -2.95 -5.80 -11.87
CA TRP A 388 -3.33 -4.54 -12.49
C TRP A 388 -3.54 -4.68 -14.00
N GLN A 389 -4.52 -3.94 -14.52
CA GLN A 389 -4.96 -4.07 -15.92
C GLN A 389 -4.03 -3.43 -16.96
N THR A 390 -3.17 -2.49 -16.58
CA THR A 390 -2.26 -1.82 -17.54
C THR A 390 -0.91 -2.53 -17.61
N HIS A 391 -0.02 -2.04 -18.48
CA HIS A 391 1.34 -2.56 -18.60
C HIS A 391 2.25 -2.18 -17.40
N ILE A 392 1.77 -1.29 -16.52
CA ILE A 392 2.45 -0.92 -15.27
C ILE A 392 2.12 -1.97 -14.22
N ARG A 393 2.89 -3.06 -14.22
CA ARG A 393 2.62 -4.24 -13.38
C ARG A 393 3.38 -4.26 -12.06
N HIS A 394 4.43 -3.46 -11.93
CA HIS A 394 5.32 -3.51 -10.78
C HIS A 394 5.64 -2.13 -10.22
N PHE A 395 5.86 -2.07 -8.91
CA PHE A 395 6.41 -0.92 -8.22
C PHE A 395 7.86 -1.24 -7.79
N PRO A 396 8.87 -0.70 -8.49
CA PRO A 396 10.27 -1.11 -8.30
C PRO A 396 10.89 -0.42 -7.07
N VAL A 397 11.03 -1.15 -5.96
CA VAL A 397 11.64 -0.66 -4.72
C VAL A 397 13.08 -1.14 -4.60
N SER A 398 13.99 -0.26 -4.22
CA SER A 398 15.42 -0.58 -4.09
C SER A 398 15.76 -1.02 -2.67
N LEU A 399 16.66 -1.98 -2.55
CA LEU A 399 17.20 -2.49 -1.28
C LEU A 399 18.73 -2.32 -1.26
N PHE A 400 19.36 -2.51 -0.09
CA PHE A 400 20.82 -2.41 0.04
C PHE A 400 21.48 -3.58 -0.70
N SER A 401 21.04 -4.80 -0.39
CA SER A 401 21.48 -6.02 -1.06
C SER A 401 20.26 -6.80 -1.52
N ALA A 402 20.40 -7.50 -2.65
CA ALA A 402 19.58 -8.68 -2.86
C ALA A 402 20.23 -9.73 -1.98
N SER A 403 19.49 -10.33 -1.06
CA SER A 403 19.85 -11.69 -0.68
C SER A 403 19.94 -12.47 -2.00
N ASP A 404 21.03 -13.18 -2.27
CA ASP A 404 21.19 -14.00 -3.48
C ASP A 404 20.12 -15.10 -3.50
N ILE A 405 18.91 -14.75 -3.96
CA ILE A 405 17.73 -15.64 -4.02
C ILE A 405 17.70 -16.40 -5.36
N THR A 406 18.79 -16.34 -6.14
CA THR A 406 18.91 -17.08 -7.41
C THR A 406 19.60 -18.44 -7.27
N GLN A 407 19.84 -18.93 -6.04
CA GLN A 407 20.45 -20.25 -5.79
C GLN A 407 19.71 -21.10 -4.73
N LEU A 408 18.37 -21.20 -4.82
CA LEU A 408 17.64 -22.30 -4.20
C LEU A 408 16.69 -22.94 -5.21
#